data_AF-A0A6J4U4Y9-F1
#
_entry.id   AF-A0A6J4U4Y9-F1
#
_cell.length_a   1.000
_cell.length_b   1.000
_cell.length_c   1.000
_cell.angle_alpha   90.00
_cell.angle_beta   90.00
_cell.angle_gamma   90.00
#
_symmetry.space_group_name_H-M   'P 1'
#
loop_
_entity.id
_entity.type
_entity.pdbx_description
1 polymer ?
#
loop_
_entity_poly.entity_id
_entity_poly.type
_entity_poly.pdbx_seq_one_letter_code
_entity_poly.pdbx_strand_id
1 'polypeptide(L)'
;MINVWHQADEITIKDPILGERKFMIAEDEFVGAIGTGQCPNGGVHVYDITGDLEKAPVKVGSWNIDDTGPAENNTYDPGDGLDAVGGCTAHVFQLHPKEKLMTIAYYNGGVRVVDLTGLVGVALGKQGVGGMREVGFYRFKDSNTWAVKTPQASRNGFYLYGNDHKRGFDVYKWTPTGTPTTNGGGIWRTPEQTVEAMKTYQASGGKIGLGALCLINLGQETEDAAKAAGMTIAR
;
A
#
# COMPACT_ATOMS: atom_id res chain seq x y z
N MET A 1 20.14 12.32 9.58
CA MET A 1 19.93 10.96 9.05
C MET A 1 18.59 10.48 9.57
N ILE A 2 17.54 10.48 8.73
CA ILE A 2 16.29 9.80 9.08
C ILE A 2 16.59 8.32 8.89
N ASN A 3 16.60 7.55 9.98
CA ASN A 3 16.82 6.11 9.90
C ASN A 3 15.72 5.51 9.03
N VAL A 4 16.18 4.84 7.98
CA VAL A 4 15.35 4.21 6.96
C VAL A 4 15.09 2.80 7.56
N TRP A 5 13.99 2.62 8.30
CA TRP A 5 13.49 1.36 8.90
C TRP A 5 12.11 1.03 8.30
N HIS A 6 11.92 -0.06 7.56
CA HIS A 6 10.66 -0.21 6.78
C HIS A 6 10.14 -1.59 6.42
N GLN A 7 10.79 -2.70 6.78
CA GLN A 7 10.27 -4.00 6.34
C GLN A 7 9.12 -4.52 7.20
N ALA A 8 9.11 -4.18 8.49
CA ALA A 8 8.02 -4.51 9.40
C ALA A 8 7.97 -3.51 10.55
N ASP A 9 6.76 -3.22 11.04
CA ASP A 9 6.56 -2.38 12.21
C ASP A 9 5.29 -2.82 12.95
N GLU A 10 5.20 -2.42 14.22
CA GLU A 10 4.11 -2.79 15.11
C GLU A 10 3.19 -1.60 15.37
N ILE A 11 1.89 -1.89 15.52
CA ILE A 11 0.90 -0.89 15.88
C ILE A 11 -0.10 -1.45 16.90
N THR A 12 -0.29 -0.70 17.97
CA THR A 12 -1.38 -0.93 18.92
C THR A 12 -2.58 -0.06 18.53
N ILE A 13 -3.72 -0.71 18.28
CA ILE A 13 -4.98 -0.04 17.95
C ILE A 13 -5.95 -0.25 19.11
N LYS A 14 -6.43 0.86 19.67
CA LYS A 14 -7.50 0.87 20.68
C LYS A 14 -8.83 1.16 20.01
N ASP A 15 -9.73 0.20 20.01
CA ASP A 15 -11.12 0.38 19.60
C ASP A 15 -12.01 0.56 20.84
N PRO A 16 -12.90 1.59 20.87
CA PRO A 16 -13.71 1.87 22.04
C PRO A 16 -14.74 0.79 22.38
N ILE A 17 -15.07 -0.08 21.41
CA ILE A 17 -16.08 -1.14 21.56
C ILE A 17 -15.41 -2.51 21.65
N LEU A 18 -14.40 -2.74 20.81
CA LEU A 18 -13.77 -4.05 20.62
C LEU A 18 -12.51 -4.25 21.47
N GLY A 19 -12.04 -3.20 22.13
CA GLY A 19 -10.87 -3.23 22.99
C GLY A 19 -9.55 -2.97 22.25
N GLU A 20 -8.45 -3.32 22.90
CA GLU A 20 -7.11 -3.12 22.38
C GLU A 20 -6.58 -4.35 21.65
N ARG A 21 -5.89 -4.12 20.54
CA ARG A 21 -5.15 -5.13 19.78
C ARG A 21 -3.80 -4.59 19.33
N LYS A 22 -2.80 -5.47 19.31
CA LYS A 22 -1.46 -5.20 18.80
C LYS A 22 -1.25 -5.99 17.51
N PHE A 23 -0.81 -5.31 16.47
CA PHE A 23 -0.57 -5.89 15.16
C PHE A 23 0.89 -5.70 14.74
N MET A 24 1.44 -6.70 14.06
CA MET A 24 2.65 -6.55 13.27
C MET A 24 2.24 -6.48 11.80
N ILE A 25 2.71 -5.42 11.12
CA ILE A 25 2.50 -5.20 9.69
C ILE A 25 3.87 -5.38 9.04
N ALA A 26 3.98 -6.32 8.11
CA ALA A 26 5.19 -6.57 7.34
C ALA A 26 4.91 -6.31 5.87
N GLU A 27 5.76 -5.55 5.21
CA GLU A 27 5.72 -5.43 3.77
C GLU A 27 6.34 -6.64 3.07
N ASP A 28 5.93 -6.83 1.82
CA ASP A 28 6.46 -7.78 0.88
C ASP A 28 6.88 -6.98 -0.36
N GLU A 29 8.14 -6.54 -0.38
CA GLU A 29 8.79 -5.97 -1.56
C GLU A 29 9.09 -7.12 -2.53
N PHE A 30 8.19 -7.29 -3.51
CA PHE A 30 8.17 -8.47 -4.36
C PHE A 30 9.51 -8.65 -5.10
N VAL A 31 10.22 -9.73 -4.76
CA VAL A 31 11.51 -10.12 -5.37
C VAL A 31 12.54 -8.98 -5.26
N GLY A 32 12.52 -8.19 -4.18
CA GLY A 32 13.48 -7.08 -3.98
C GLY A 32 13.42 -6.01 -5.07
N ALA A 33 12.20 -5.66 -5.48
CA ALA A 33 11.90 -4.66 -6.51
C ALA A 33 12.46 -4.90 -7.91
N ILE A 34 12.92 -6.12 -8.24
CA ILE A 34 13.39 -6.52 -9.60
C ILE A 34 12.35 -6.19 -10.70
N GLY A 35 11.07 -6.09 -10.34
CA GLY A 35 10.00 -5.65 -11.23
C GLY A 35 9.49 -6.77 -12.13
N THR A 36 8.17 -6.77 -12.34
CA THR A 36 7.48 -7.75 -13.21
C THR A 36 6.87 -7.10 -14.44
N GLY A 37 6.90 -5.76 -14.50
CA GLY A 37 6.35 -4.97 -15.60
C GLY A 37 4.84 -4.87 -15.51
N GLN A 38 4.25 -5.29 -14.39
CA GLN A 38 2.82 -5.29 -14.12
C GLN A 38 2.57 -4.71 -12.74
N CYS A 39 1.41 -4.09 -12.56
CA CYS A 39 0.87 -3.70 -11.26
C CYS A 39 -0.32 -4.59 -10.87
N PRO A 40 -0.49 -4.92 -9.58
CA PRO A 40 0.45 -4.73 -8.48
C PRO A 40 1.26 -6.01 -8.19
N ASN A 41 2.39 -5.88 -7.48
CA ASN A 41 3.16 -7.01 -6.95
C ASN A 41 3.48 -6.79 -5.49
N GLY A 42 3.45 -7.82 -4.64
CA GLY A 42 3.76 -7.64 -3.22
C GLY A 42 2.79 -6.68 -2.52
N GLY A 43 2.92 -6.51 -1.22
CA GLY A 43 1.97 -5.69 -0.45
C GLY A 43 2.29 -5.66 1.03
N VAL A 44 1.28 -5.61 1.88
CA VAL A 44 1.49 -5.77 3.32
C VAL A 44 0.71 -6.96 3.87
N HIS A 45 1.32 -7.64 4.81
CA HIS A 45 0.74 -8.74 5.57
C HIS A 45 0.55 -8.30 7.02
N VAL A 46 -0.61 -8.65 7.58
CA VAL A 46 -0.97 -8.23 8.94
C VAL A 46 -1.13 -9.46 9.81
N TYR A 47 -0.49 -9.41 10.97
CA TYR A 47 -0.53 -10.44 11.99
C TYR A 47 -1.03 -9.85 13.31
N ASP A 48 -1.98 -10.52 13.96
CA ASP A 48 -2.31 -10.24 15.36
C ASP A 48 -1.20 -10.82 16.25
N ILE A 49 -0.62 -9.96 17.07
CA ILE A 49 0.44 -10.27 18.02
C ILE A 49 0.04 -9.85 19.44
N THR A 50 -1.26 -9.79 19.74
CA THR A 50 -1.74 -9.39 21.06
C THR A 50 -1.40 -10.41 22.14
N GLY A 51 -0.71 -9.97 23.20
CA GLY A 51 -0.43 -10.79 24.39
C GLY A 51 0.48 -11.98 24.05
N ASP A 52 0.02 -13.21 24.34
CA ASP A 52 0.81 -14.42 24.07
C ASP A 52 1.06 -14.66 22.57
N LEU A 53 0.29 -13.99 21.68
CA LEU A 53 0.48 -14.07 20.23
C LEU A 53 1.79 -13.40 19.75
N GLU A 54 2.49 -12.62 20.58
CA GLU A 54 3.84 -12.13 20.22
C GLU A 54 4.82 -13.28 19.93
N LYS A 55 4.65 -14.44 20.60
CA LYS A 55 5.50 -15.63 20.39
C LYS A 55 4.99 -16.54 19.27
N ALA A 56 3.74 -16.36 18.85
CA ALA A 56 3.10 -17.13 17.79
C ALA A 56 2.12 -16.24 17.01
N PRO A 57 2.63 -15.32 16.17
CA PRO A 57 1.79 -14.37 15.42
C PRO A 57 0.75 -15.08 14.55
N VAL A 58 -0.48 -14.58 14.57
CA VAL A 58 -1.58 -15.13 13.76
C VAL A 58 -1.87 -14.21 12.59
N LYS A 59 -1.74 -14.71 11.35
CA LYS A 59 -2.07 -13.91 10.16
C LYS A 59 -3.57 -13.59 10.14
N VAL A 60 -3.90 -12.31 10.06
CA VAL A 60 -5.30 -11.83 10.00
C VAL A 60 -5.70 -11.33 8.62
N GLY A 61 -4.72 -11.05 7.75
CA GLY A 61 -4.98 -10.74 6.35
C GLY A 61 -3.80 -10.13 5.62
N SER A 62 -4.10 -9.59 4.45
CA SER A 62 -3.15 -8.82 3.63
C SER A 62 -3.85 -7.67 2.93
N TRP A 63 -3.09 -6.63 2.60
CA TRP A 63 -3.55 -5.50 1.81
C TRP A 63 -2.60 -5.25 0.64
N ASN A 64 -3.17 -4.90 -0.51
CA ASN A 64 -2.44 -4.54 -1.73
C ASN A 64 -3.17 -3.38 -2.42
N ILE A 65 -2.48 -2.59 -3.25
CA ILE A 65 -3.17 -1.63 -4.12
C ILE A 65 -4.03 -2.40 -5.15
N ASP A 66 -4.99 -1.71 -5.76
CA ASP A 66 -5.86 -2.25 -6.80
C ASP A 66 -5.50 -1.76 -8.21
N ASP A 67 -4.38 -1.06 -8.34
CA ASP A 67 -3.81 -0.66 -9.63
C ASP A 67 -3.66 -1.86 -10.55
N THR A 68 -4.15 -1.74 -11.78
CA THR A 68 -4.00 -2.76 -12.81
C THR A 68 -3.34 -2.18 -14.06
N GLY A 69 -2.51 -2.98 -14.71
CA GLY A 69 -1.88 -2.63 -15.97
C GLY A 69 -0.35 -2.67 -15.95
N PRO A 70 0.29 -2.24 -17.03
CA PRO A 70 1.74 -2.25 -17.14
C PRO A 70 2.37 -1.29 -16.13
N ALA A 71 3.46 -1.74 -15.51
CA ALA A 71 4.35 -0.89 -14.73
C ALA A 71 5.41 -0.32 -15.68
N GLU A 72 5.51 1.01 -15.78
CA GLU A 72 6.48 1.62 -16.69
C GLU A 72 7.90 1.30 -16.25
N ASN A 73 8.79 1.06 -17.22
CA ASN A 73 10.21 0.98 -16.94
C ASN A 73 10.70 2.38 -16.56
N ASN A 74 10.64 2.65 -15.26
CA ASN A 74 11.03 3.92 -14.71
C ASN A 74 12.00 3.79 -13.54
N THR A 75 12.64 2.64 -13.42
CA THR A 75 13.87 2.44 -12.67
C THR A 75 14.97 3.31 -13.30
N TYR A 76 15.54 4.17 -12.47
CA TYR A 76 16.83 4.79 -12.72
C TYR A 76 17.70 4.29 -11.56
N ASP A 77 18.19 3.06 -11.67
CA ASP A 77 19.32 2.62 -10.84
C ASP A 77 20.40 2.02 -11.76
N PRO A 78 21.36 2.84 -12.23
CA PRO A 78 22.42 2.36 -13.10
C PRO A 78 23.39 1.38 -12.40
N GLY A 79 23.17 1.03 -11.12
CA GLY A 79 24.02 0.16 -10.32
C GLY A 79 23.47 -1.24 -10.00
N ASP A 80 22.17 -1.51 -10.18
CA ASP A 80 21.56 -2.79 -9.81
C ASP A 80 21.39 -3.77 -10.98
N GLY A 81 21.49 -3.29 -12.23
CA GLY A 81 21.31 -4.11 -13.43
C GLY A 81 19.86 -4.60 -13.65
N LEU A 82 18.89 -4.03 -12.93
CA LEU A 82 17.47 -4.37 -12.93
C LEU A 82 16.63 -3.43 -13.81
N ASP A 83 17.30 -2.52 -14.54
CA ASP A 83 16.77 -1.50 -15.48
C ASP A 83 15.87 -2.01 -16.63
N ALA A 84 15.48 -3.29 -16.67
CA ALA A 84 14.73 -3.86 -17.78
C ALA A 84 13.21 -3.89 -17.57
N VAL A 85 12.72 -3.85 -16.33
CA VAL A 85 11.32 -4.12 -16.03
C VAL A 85 10.77 -3.22 -14.91
N GLY A 86 9.63 -2.55 -15.14
CA GLY A 86 9.02 -1.66 -14.16
C GLY A 86 8.59 -2.37 -12.86
N GLY A 87 9.04 -1.84 -11.71
CA GLY A 87 8.65 -2.30 -10.38
C GLY A 87 7.36 -1.65 -9.89
N CYS A 88 6.43 -2.43 -9.35
CA CYS A 88 5.17 -1.93 -8.78
C CYS A 88 4.86 -2.73 -7.52
N THR A 89 5.57 -2.41 -6.44
CA THR A 89 5.50 -3.17 -5.19
C THR A 89 5.55 -2.28 -3.97
N ALA A 90 5.08 -2.79 -2.83
CA ALA A 90 5.20 -2.11 -1.56
C ALA A 90 6.67 -1.89 -1.25
N HIS A 91 6.97 -0.68 -0.78
CA HIS A 91 8.25 -0.34 -0.18
C HIS A 91 7.95 0.50 1.07
N VAL A 92 8.88 1.37 1.45
CA VAL A 92 8.84 2.12 2.69
C VAL A 92 7.45 2.63 3.12
N PHE A 93 6.95 2.05 4.22
CA PHE A 93 5.77 2.56 4.93
C PHE A 93 6.11 3.27 6.25
N GLN A 94 5.12 3.97 6.80
CA GLN A 94 5.15 4.58 8.13
C GLN A 94 3.77 4.44 8.78
N LEU A 95 3.75 3.95 10.01
CA LEU A 95 2.53 3.83 10.82
C LEU A 95 2.31 5.11 11.64
N HIS A 96 1.05 5.50 11.77
CA HIS A 96 0.58 6.63 12.57
C HIS A 96 -0.43 6.12 13.60
N PRO A 97 0.04 5.62 14.78
CA PRO A 97 -0.82 4.90 15.71
C PRO A 97 -1.99 5.70 16.27
N LYS A 98 -1.77 7.00 16.55
CA LYS A 98 -2.82 7.89 17.10
C LYS A 98 -3.96 8.08 16.10
N GLU A 99 -3.61 8.26 14.83
CA GLU A 99 -4.54 8.48 13.75
C GLU A 99 -5.06 7.16 13.16
N LYS A 100 -4.44 6.01 13.49
CA LYS A 100 -4.73 4.70 12.88
C LYS A 100 -4.61 4.76 11.36
N LEU A 101 -3.55 5.40 10.87
CA LEU A 101 -3.23 5.53 9.45
C LEU A 101 -1.88 4.88 9.16
N MET A 102 -1.68 4.48 7.91
CA MET A 102 -0.40 4.12 7.33
C MET A 102 -0.18 4.96 6.09
N THR A 103 1.06 5.43 5.88
CA THR A 103 1.50 5.95 4.59
C THR A 103 2.48 4.95 3.99
N ILE A 104 2.40 4.68 2.69
CA ILE A 104 3.25 3.68 2.03
C ILE A 104 3.62 4.11 0.61
N ALA A 105 4.88 3.88 0.24
CA ALA A 105 5.39 4.06 -1.12
C ALA A 105 5.26 2.76 -1.90
N TYR A 106 5.04 2.88 -3.22
CA TYR A 106 4.69 1.74 -4.05
C TYR A 106 5.38 1.71 -5.43
N TYR A 107 6.59 2.24 -5.56
CA TYR A 107 7.28 2.40 -6.85
C TYR A 107 6.34 3.04 -7.91
N ASN A 108 5.99 2.30 -8.98
CA ASN A 108 5.01 2.69 -10.00
C ASN A 108 3.61 3.00 -9.46
N GLY A 109 3.23 2.40 -8.34
CA GLY A 109 1.99 2.68 -7.65
C GLY A 109 2.02 4.00 -6.85
N GLY A 110 3.13 4.74 -6.82
CA GLY A 110 3.20 6.08 -6.22
C GLY A 110 3.08 6.07 -4.69
N VAL A 111 2.36 7.04 -4.13
CA VAL A 111 2.14 7.20 -2.69
C VAL A 111 0.72 6.82 -2.29
N ARG A 112 0.57 6.19 -1.12
CA ARG A 112 -0.72 5.74 -0.57
C ARG A 112 -0.92 6.18 0.87
N VAL A 113 -2.18 6.40 1.24
CA VAL A 113 -2.68 6.62 2.60
C VAL A 113 -3.73 5.55 2.90
N VAL A 114 -3.54 4.81 3.98
CA VAL A 114 -4.34 3.63 4.31
C VAL A 114 -4.88 3.75 5.73
N ASP A 115 -6.18 3.57 5.89
CA ASP A 115 -6.90 3.52 7.16
C ASP A 115 -6.81 2.12 7.77
N LEU A 116 -6.39 2.06 9.04
CA LEU A 116 -6.15 0.82 9.79
C LEU A 116 -7.28 0.50 10.78
N THR A 117 -8.33 1.32 10.85
CA THR A 117 -9.40 1.19 11.85
C THR A 117 -10.14 -0.16 11.81
N GLY A 118 -10.21 -0.83 10.66
CA GLY A 118 -10.90 -2.10 10.52
C GLY A 118 -10.15 -3.30 11.12
N LEU A 119 -8.85 -3.18 11.44
CA LEU A 119 -8.02 -4.31 11.85
C LEU A 119 -8.49 -5.00 13.13
N VAL A 120 -9.00 -4.25 14.12
CA VAL A 120 -9.50 -4.83 15.38
C VAL A 120 -10.71 -5.73 15.13
N GLY A 121 -11.60 -5.34 14.22
CA GLY A 121 -12.75 -6.15 13.83
C GLY A 121 -12.34 -7.45 13.15
N VAL A 122 -11.37 -7.39 12.24
CA VAL A 122 -10.86 -8.57 11.53
C VAL A 122 -10.21 -9.57 12.50
N ALA A 123 -9.40 -9.09 13.43
CA ALA A 123 -8.74 -9.92 14.44
C ALA A 123 -9.72 -10.71 15.33
N LEU A 124 -10.94 -10.20 15.48
CA LEU A 124 -12.02 -10.83 16.25
C LEU A 124 -12.94 -11.72 15.41
N GLY A 125 -12.53 -12.05 14.18
CA GLY A 125 -13.30 -12.94 13.30
C GLY A 125 -14.57 -12.31 12.73
N LYS A 126 -14.75 -10.98 12.85
CA LYS A 126 -15.85 -10.27 12.18
C LYS A 126 -15.53 -10.14 10.68
N GLN A 127 -15.83 -11.21 9.94
CA GLN A 127 -15.67 -11.23 8.49
C GLN A 127 -16.52 -10.11 7.87
N GLY A 128 -15.92 -9.36 6.93
CA GLY A 128 -16.60 -8.27 6.22
C GLY A 128 -16.51 -6.87 6.86
N VAL A 129 -15.91 -6.73 8.05
CA VAL A 129 -15.64 -5.40 8.64
C VAL A 129 -14.26 -4.90 8.20
N GLY A 130 -14.18 -4.40 6.96
CA GLY A 130 -13.37 -3.25 6.56
C GLY A 130 -11.84 -3.33 6.53
N GLY A 131 -11.17 -4.33 7.15
CA GLY A 131 -9.72 -4.53 7.06
C GLY A 131 -8.86 -3.26 7.08
N MET A 132 -7.81 -3.24 6.26
CA MET A 132 -7.15 -2.00 5.83
C MET A 132 -7.86 -1.44 4.60
N ARG A 133 -8.00 -0.11 4.54
CA ARG A 133 -8.69 0.57 3.43
C ARG A 133 -7.88 1.76 2.95
N GLU A 134 -7.62 1.85 1.65
CA GLU A 134 -7.02 3.05 1.07
C GLU A 134 -7.98 4.24 1.19
N VAL A 135 -7.45 5.38 1.64
CA VAL A 135 -8.22 6.63 1.81
C VAL A 135 -7.58 7.80 1.06
N GLY A 136 -6.48 7.56 0.35
CA GLY A 136 -5.82 8.55 -0.49
C GLY A 136 -4.69 7.92 -1.28
N PHE A 137 -4.51 8.34 -2.53
CA PHE A 137 -3.34 7.98 -3.32
C PHE A 137 -2.99 9.08 -4.31
N TYR A 138 -1.73 9.10 -4.72
CA TYR A 138 -1.29 9.89 -5.86
C TYR A 138 -0.22 9.11 -6.62
N ARG A 139 -0.37 9.00 -7.94
CA ARG A 139 0.66 8.46 -8.82
C ARG A 139 0.79 9.31 -10.09
N PHE A 140 2.01 9.69 -10.40
CA PHE A 140 2.41 10.13 -11.73
C PHE A 140 2.56 8.93 -12.67
N LYS A 141 2.47 9.19 -13.97
CA LYS A 141 2.72 8.18 -15.00
C LYS A 141 4.11 7.54 -14.85
N ASP A 142 5.11 8.35 -14.51
CA ASP A 142 6.50 7.93 -14.31
C ASP A 142 6.87 7.74 -12.81
N SER A 143 5.90 7.41 -11.94
CA SER A 143 6.16 7.22 -10.51
C SER A 143 7.20 6.13 -10.27
N ASN A 144 8.26 6.47 -9.56
CA ASN A 144 9.19 5.52 -8.99
C ASN A 144 9.43 5.91 -7.53
N THR A 145 8.35 5.89 -6.75
CA THR A 145 8.37 6.34 -5.36
C THR A 145 9.00 5.27 -4.49
N TRP A 146 10.19 5.56 -3.99
CA TRP A 146 10.95 4.70 -3.09
C TRP A 146 10.47 4.82 -1.65
N ALA A 147 10.20 6.04 -1.20
CA ALA A 147 9.73 6.25 0.17
C ALA A 147 8.71 7.36 0.28
N VAL A 148 7.80 7.21 1.23
CA VAL A 148 6.92 8.28 1.67
C VAL A 148 6.98 8.38 3.19
N LYS A 149 7.08 9.60 3.69
CA LYS A 149 7.02 9.88 5.12
C LYS A 149 6.16 11.10 5.38
N THR A 150 5.58 11.16 6.57
CA THR A 150 4.99 12.40 7.08
C THR A 150 5.40 12.60 8.54
N PRO A 151 5.92 13.78 8.92
CA PRO A 151 6.23 14.11 10.30
C PRO A 151 4.99 14.11 11.20
N GLN A 152 3.83 14.47 10.65
CA GLN A 152 2.58 14.61 11.38
C GLN A 152 1.41 14.18 10.49
N ALA A 153 0.71 13.13 10.90
CA ALA A 153 -0.56 12.73 10.29
C ALA A 153 -1.73 13.35 11.07
N SER A 154 -2.82 13.63 10.37
CA SER A 154 -4.07 14.08 10.97
C SER A 154 -5.22 13.61 10.11
N ARG A 155 -6.30 13.10 10.72
CA ARG A 155 -7.50 12.70 9.97
C ARG A 155 -8.23 13.87 9.30
N ASN A 156 -7.86 15.12 9.62
CA ASN A 156 -8.39 16.33 9.00
C ASN A 156 -7.57 16.77 7.77
N GLY A 157 -6.50 16.05 7.43
CA GLY A 157 -5.60 16.36 6.34
C GLY A 157 -4.18 16.64 6.80
N PHE A 158 -3.20 16.30 5.96
CA PHE A 158 -1.77 16.45 6.24
C PHE A 158 -0.94 16.46 4.96
N TYR A 159 0.35 16.81 5.09
CA TYR A 159 1.31 16.74 3.99
C TYR A 159 2.11 15.44 4.03
N LEU A 160 2.38 14.88 2.85
CA LEU A 160 3.24 13.71 2.64
C LEU A 160 4.45 14.13 1.83
N TYR A 161 5.58 13.51 2.13
CA TYR A 161 6.85 13.79 1.48
C TYR A 161 7.36 12.51 0.85
N GLY A 162 7.28 12.46 -0.48
CA GLY A 162 7.74 11.33 -1.30
C GLY A 162 9.17 11.54 -1.77
N ASN A 163 9.98 10.50 -1.67
CA ASN A 163 11.24 10.38 -2.37
C ASN A 163 11.04 9.45 -3.57
N ASP A 164 11.30 9.98 -4.76
CA ASP A 164 11.13 9.31 -6.04
C ASP A 164 12.49 9.22 -6.74
N HIS A 165 12.84 8.04 -7.26
CA HIS A 165 14.14 7.82 -7.89
C HIS A 165 14.40 8.71 -9.10
N LYS A 166 13.35 9.12 -9.82
CA LYS A 166 13.47 9.96 -11.01
C LYS A 166 13.24 11.42 -10.73
N ARG A 167 12.15 11.75 -10.03
CA ARG A 167 11.74 13.14 -9.78
C ARG A 167 12.41 13.74 -8.54
N GLY A 168 13.04 12.92 -7.71
CA GLY A 168 13.69 13.34 -6.49
C GLY A 168 12.69 13.49 -5.34
N PHE A 169 12.19 14.70 -5.11
CA PHE A 169 11.36 14.99 -3.94
C PHE A 169 10.03 15.60 -4.34
N ASP A 170 8.94 14.91 -3.98
CA ASP A 170 7.57 15.33 -4.23
C ASP A 170 6.86 15.62 -2.90
N VAL A 171 6.13 16.74 -2.83
CA VAL A 171 5.29 17.09 -1.67
C VAL A 171 3.83 16.95 -2.06
N TYR A 172 3.08 16.18 -1.29
CA TYR A 172 1.65 15.97 -1.50
C TYR A 172 0.84 16.50 -0.32
N LYS A 173 -0.40 16.88 -0.57
CA LYS A 173 -1.40 17.16 0.46
C LYS A 173 -2.51 16.13 0.36
N TRP A 174 -2.81 15.47 1.47
CA TRP A 174 -4.02 14.67 1.62
C TRP A 174 -5.07 15.45 2.41
N THR A 175 -6.31 15.43 1.91
CA THR A 175 -7.49 16.02 2.54
C THR A 175 -8.59 14.97 2.53
N PRO A 176 -9.24 14.67 3.67
CA PRO A 176 -10.28 13.64 3.72
C PRO A 176 -11.48 14.04 2.85
N THR A 177 -11.91 13.16 1.94
CA THR A 177 -13.05 13.42 1.03
C THR A 177 -14.38 12.83 1.52
N GLY A 178 -14.39 12.19 2.70
CA GLY A 178 -15.60 11.64 3.32
C GLY A 178 -16.22 10.44 2.60
N THR A 179 -15.75 10.10 1.39
CA THR A 179 -16.26 9.01 0.55
C THR A 179 -15.09 8.13 0.17
N PRO A 180 -15.08 6.83 0.55
CA PRO A 180 -14.11 5.89 0.02
C PRO A 180 -14.21 5.88 -1.51
N THR A 181 -13.08 5.97 -2.22
CA THR A 181 -13.06 5.88 -3.67
C THR A 181 -13.62 4.51 -4.08
N THR A 182 -14.75 4.49 -4.78
CA THR A 182 -15.40 3.25 -5.21
C THR A 182 -14.69 2.58 -6.39
N ASN A 183 -13.61 3.17 -6.94
CA ASN A 183 -12.88 2.70 -8.13
C ASN A 183 -11.34 2.92 -8.04
N GLY A 184 -10.74 2.74 -6.87
CA GLY A 184 -9.28 2.95 -6.73
C GLY A 184 -8.92 2.97 -5.26
N GLY A 185 -9.17 1.85 -4.58
CA GLY A 185 -8.94 1.73 -3.16
C GLY A 185 -8.48 0.32 -2.86
N GLY A 186 -7.21 0.18 -2.51
CA GLY A 186 -6.53 -1.11 -2.35
C GLY A 186 -7.33 -2.22 -1.65
N ILE A 187 -7.05 -3.45 -2.05
CA ILE A 187 -7.81 -4.65 -1.73
C ILE A 187 -7.29 -5.28 -0.44
N TRP A 188 -8.18 -5.39 0.56
CA TRP A 188 -8.00 -6.27 1.71
C TRP A 188 -8.36 -7.73 1.34
N ARG A 189 -7.53 -8.68 1.77
CA ARG A 189 -7.78 -10.13 1.64
C ARG A 189 -7.66 -10.81 2.99
N THR A 190 -8.57 -11.75 3.28
CA THR A 190 -8.42 -12.68 4.40
C THR A 190 -7.20 -13.60 4.19
N PRO A 191 -6.74 -14.33 5.21
CA PRO A 191 -5.66 -15.31 5.05
C PRO A 191 -5.97 -16.34 3.96
N GLU A 192 -7.22 -16.84 3.90
CA GLU A 192 -7.66 -17.83 2.92
C GLU A 192 -7.65 -17.25 1.51
N GLN A 193 -8.18 -16.03 1.34
CA GLN A 193 -8.16 -15.33 0.05
C GLN A 193 -6.73 -15.03 -0.41
N THR A 194 -5.82 -14.75 0.52
CA THR A 194 -4.40 -14.54 0.23
C THR A 194 -3.77 -15.83 -0.29
N VAL A 195 -4.02 -16.96 0.38
CA VAL A 195 -3.53 -18.28 -0.05
C VAL A 195 -4.08 -18.65 -1.43
N GLU A 196 -5.36 -18.40 -1.69
CA GLU A 196 -5.99 -18.70 -2.98
C GLU A 196 -5.42 -17.84 -4.12
N ALA A 197 -5.19 -16.54 -3.86
CA ALA A 197 -4.53 -15.66 -4.81
C ALA A 197 -3.11 -16.15 -5.15
N MET A 198 -2.35 -16.59 -4.13
CA MET A 198 -1.00 -17.14 -4.34
C MET A 198 -1.00 -18.45 -5.12
N LYS A 199 -1.95 -19.35 -4.85
CA LYS A 199 -2.12 -20.59 -5.63
C LYS A 199 -2.45 -20.28 -7.09
N THR A 200 -3.34 -19.31 -7.33
CA THR A 200 -3.70 -18.87 -8.68
C THR A 200 -2.47 -18.32 -9.42
N TYR A 201 -1.65 -17.51 -8.75
CA TYR A 201 -0.40 -16.98 -9.29
C TYR A 201 0.66 -18.06 -9.57
N GLN A 202 0.78 -19.06 -8.68
CA GLN A 202 1.69 -20.18 -8.90
C GLN A 202 1.22 -21.06 -10.07
N ALA A 203 -0.09 -21.34 -10.15
CA ALA A 203 -0.68 -22.14 -11.23
C ALA A 203 -0.52 -21.48 -12.60
N SER A 204 -0.43 -20.15 -12.67
CA SER A 204 -0.15 -19.42 -13.90
C SER A 204 1.35 -19.35 -14.24
N GLY A 205 2.21 -20.03 -13.49
CA GLY A 205 3.67 -20.00 -13.68
C GLY A 205 4.27 -18.64 -13.35
N GLY A 206 3.69 -17.92 -12.39
CA GLY A 206 4.13 -16.58 -12.00
C GLY A 206 3.69 -15.47 -12.97
N LYS A 207 2.73 -15.75 -13.87
CA LYS A 207 2.22 -14.79 -14.85
C LYS A 207 0.83 -14.33 -14.44
N ILE A 208 0.60 -13.04 -14.26
CA ILE A 208 -0.77 -12.52 -14.04
C ILE A 208 -1.52 -12.61 -15.38
N GLY A 209 -2.73 -13.18 -15.37
CA GLY A 209 -3.52 -13.40 -16.59
C GLY A 209 -3.91 -12.08 -17.27
N LEU A 210 -3.54 -11.94 -18.55
CA LEU A 210 -3.84 -10.78 -19.41
C LEU A 210 -5.34 -10.48 -19.64
N GLY A 211 -6.26 -11.29 -19.11
CA GLY A 211 -7.70 -11.19 -19.39
C GLY A 211 -8.36 -9.88 -18.95
N ALA A 212 -7.71 -9.09 -18.08
CA ALA A 212 -8.22 -7.81 -17.59
C ALA A 212 -7.75 -6.57 -18.39
N LEU A 213 -6.84 -6.74 -19.36
CA LEU A 213 -6.16 -5.62 -20.06
C LEU A 213 -6.97 -4.96 -21.19
N CYS A 214 -8.14 -5.49 -21.56
CA CYS A 214 -8.87 -5.00 -22.75
C CYS A 214 -9.67 -3.70 -22.56
N LEU A 215 -9.59 -2.97 -21.44
CA LEU A 215 -10.49 -1.83 -21.17
C LEU A 215 -9.90 -0.55 -20.57
N ILE A 216 -8.57 -0.33 -20.51
CA ILE A 216 -8.04 0.82 -19.74
C ILE A 216 -7.43 1.92 -20.62
N ASN A 217 -8.02 3.12 -20.50
CA ASN A 217 -7.63 4.37 -21.11
C ASN A 217 -6.64 5.12 -20.17
N LEU A 218 -5.35 4.85 -20.31
CA LEU A 218 -4.31 5.29 -19.37
C LEU A 218 -3.80 6.71 -19.69
N GLY A 219 -4.21 7.72 -18.92
CA GLY A 219 -3.48 9.00 -18.91
C GLY A 219 -4.13 10.16 -18.17
N GLN A 220 -5.43 10.41 -18.39
CA GLN A 220 -6.15 11.51 -17.72
C GLN A 220 -6.82 11.09 -16.41
N GLU A 221 -6.99 9.78 -16.20
CA GLU A 221 -7.72 9.24 -15.05
C GLU A 221 -6.96 9.37 -13.72
N THR A 222 -5.63 9.52 -13.69
CA THR A 222 -4.86 9.45 -12.44
C THR A 222 -4.90 10.74 -11.61
N GLU A 223 -4.86 11.92 -12.22
CA GLU A 223 -4.91 13.19 -11.46
C GLU A 223 -6.31 13.47 -10.92
N ASP A 224 -7.34 13.19 -11.72
CA ASP A 224 -8.74 13.33 -11.30
C ASP A 224 -9.11 12.28 -10.25
N ALA A 225 -8.63 11.04 -10.39
CA ALA A 225 -8.81 10.02 -9.36
C ALA A 225 -8.05 10.37 -8.07
N ALA A 226 -6.84 10.93 -8.16
CA ALA A 226 -6.11 11.40 -6.99
C ALA A 226 -6.84 12.53 -6.27
N LYS A 227 -7.38 13.52 -7.01
CA LYS A 227 -8.23 14.57 -6.42
C LYS A 227 -9.49 14.01 -5.77
N ALA A 228 -10.14 13.02 -6.40
CA ALA A 228 -11.27 12.32 -5.81
C ALA A 228 -10.90 11.54 -4.54
N ALA A 229 -9.68 11.00 -4.48
CA ALA A 229 -9.08 10.39 -3.31
C ALA A 229 -8.53 11.41 -2.29
N GLY A 230 -8.75 12.71 -2.52
CA GLY A 230 -8.33 13.77 -1.61
C GLY A 230 -6.86 14.14 -1.66
N MET A 231 -6.13 13.63 -2.65
CA MET A 231 -4.70 13.87 -2.80
C MET A 231 -4.38 14.87 -3.92
N THR A 232 -3.51 15.82 -3.61
CA THR A 232 -3.00 16.80 -4.57
C THR A 232 -1.50 16.98 -4.42
N ILE A 233 -0.82 17.36 -5.50
CA ILE A 233 0.59 17.76 -5.47
C ILE A 233 0.71 19.22 -4.97
N ALA A 234 1.60 19.48 -4.03
CA ALA A 234 1.72 20.75 -3.34
C ALA A 234 2.88 21.66 -3.82
N ARG A 235 3.85 21.12 -4.57
CA ARG A 235 5.10 21.77 -5.05
C ARG A 235 5.87 22.56 -4.00
#